data_AF-A0A1W4XFW7-F1
#
_entry.id   AF-A0A1W4XFW7-F1
#
_cell.length_a   1.000
_cell.length_b   1.000
_cell.length_c   1.000
_cell.angle_alpha   90.00
_cell.angle_beta   90.00
_cell.angle_gamma   90.00
#
_symmetry.space_group_name_H-M   'P 1'
#
loop_
_entity.id
_entity.type
_entity.pdbx_description
1 polymer ?
#
loop_
_entity_poly.entity_id
_entity_poly.type
_entity_poly.pdbx_seq_one_letter_code
_entity_poly.pdbx_strand_id
1 'polypeptide(L)'
;MRIFTTLVAFAVVTFSNVVLGQLRSPSNRPGRFLALPNPQKCANRPKQFFFRGHNYFYSGHVPALANRRVDWLDGRNICREYCMDLVSLETQEENNMIFRLIQQNDVPYIWTSGRLCDFKGCENRPDLEPKNILGWFWSANREKMAPTNQVPNGFSYNPWSRTGHKKQPQPDNAEFEINGTTESCLSVLNNVYNDGIAWHDVACYHEKPVVCEDSEELLNYVAATNPGIRL
;
A
#
# COMPACT_ATOMS: atom_id res chain seq x y z
N MET A 1 -49.13 -51.63 34.51
CA MET A 1 -48.34 -50.73 35.39
C MET A 1 -47.15 -51.47 35.96
N ARG A 2 -46.04 -51.52 35.23
CA ARG A 2 -44.65 -51.64 35.70
C ARG A 2 -43.78 -51.04 34.59
N ILE A 3 -43.04 -49.99 34.95
CA ILE A 3 -42.32 -49.09 34.07
C ILE A 3 -41.03 -49.78 33.63
N PHE A 4 -40.82 -49.94 32.32
CA PHE A 4 -39.51 -50.33 31.78
C PHE A 4 -38.67 -49.05 31.66
N THR A 5 -37.63 -48.95 32.49
CA THR A 5 -36.66 -47.86 32.43
C THR A 5 -35.66 -48.16 31.31
N THR A 6 -35.85 -47.56 30.15
CA THR A 6 -34.86 -47.59 29.06
C THR A 6 -33.73 -46.62 29.40
N LEU A 7 -32.52 -47.13 29.69
CA LEU A 7 -31.32 -46.30 29.78
C LEU A 7 -30.98 -45.78 28.37
N VAL A 8 -31.18 -44.49 28.13
CA VAL A 8 -30.65 -43.81 26.94
C VAL A 8 -29.22 -43.40 27.26
N ALA A 9 -28.24 -44.12 26.69
CA ALA A 9 -26.85 -43.71 26.72
C ALA A 9 -26.66 -42.52 25.78
N PHE A 10 -26.55 -41.32 26.33
CA PHE A 10 -26.11 -40.14 25.58
C PHE A 10 -24.62 -40.27 25.27
N ALA A 11 -24.29 -40.61 24.03
CA ALA A 11 -22.93 -40.45 23.52
C ALA A 11 -22.65 -38.93 23.39
N VAL A 12 -21.86 -38.39 24.30
CA VAL A 12 -21.35 -37.02 24.20
C VAL A 12 -20.31 -37.01 23.09
N VAL A 13 -20.70 -36.57 21.90
CA VAL A 13 -19.75 -36.27 20.82
C VAL A 13 -19.13 -34.92 21.15
N THR A 14 -17.92 -34.95 21.72
CA THR A 14 -17.11 -33.75 21.88
C THR A 14 -16.63 -33.29 20.50
N PHE A 15 -17.24 -32.24 19.95
CA PHE A 15 -16.68 -31.53 18.80
C PHE A 15 -15.47 -30.73 19.30
N SER A 16 -14.28 -31.30 19.13
CA SER A 16 -13.04 -30.56 19.25
C SER A 16 -13.03 -29.46 18.18
N ASN A 17 -13.23 -28.21 18.57
CA ASN A 17 -12.94 -27.08 17.71
C ASN A 17 -11.44 -27.06 17.45
N VAL A 18 -11.00 -27.69 16.37
CA VAL A 18 -9.67 -27.49 15.82
C VAL A 18 -9.65 -26.06 15.30
N VAL A 19 -9.13 -25.15 16.11
CA VAL A 19 -8.68 -23.84 15.62
C VAL A 19 -7.55 -24.16 14.64
N LEU A 20 -7.85 -24.18 13.34
CA LEU A 20 -6.84 -24.10 12.30
C LEU A 20 -6.22 -22.70 12.41
N GLY A 21 -5.24 -22.56 13.31
CA GLY A 21 -4.25 -21.52 13.19
C GLY A 21 -3.56 -21.73 11.85
N GLN A 22 -3.77 -20.80 10.91
CA GLN A 22 -2.96 -20.75 9.70
C GLN A 22 -1.51 -20.52 10.14
N LEU A 23 -0.75 -21.61 10.27
CA LEU A 23 0.69 -21.57 10.39
C LEU A 23 1.20 -20.83 9.16
N ARG A 24 1.65 -19.58 9.35
CA ARG A 24 2.32 -18.78 8.33
C ARG A 24 3.41 -19.64 7.71
N SER A 25 3.28 -19.96 6.42
CA SER A 25 4.41 -20.54 5.70
C SER A 25 5.57 -19.54 5.76
N PRO A 26 6.78 -19.94 6.18
CA PRO A 26 7.95 -19.09 6.10
C PRO A 26 8.11 -18.63 4.64
N SER A 27 8.22 -17.32 4.42
CA SER A 27 8.49 -16.75 3.10
C SER A 27 9.85 -17.27 2.62
N ASN A 28 9.84 -18.27 1.74
CA ASN A 28 11.03 -18.84 1.10
C ASN A 28 11.58 -17.95 -0.03
N ARG A 29 11.25 -16.65 -0.04
CA ARG A 29 11.78 -15.72 -1.03
C ARG A 29 13.16 -15.26 -0.55
N PRO A 30 14.26 -15.48 -1.30
CA PRO A 30 15.51 -14.76 -1.04
C PRO A 30 15.22 -13.26 -0.92
N GLY A 31 16.04 -12.52 -0.16
CA GLY A 31 15.80 -11.11 0.16
C GLY A 31 15.18 -10.36 -1.02
N ARG A 32 13.95 -9.88 -0.85
CA ARG A 32 13.22 -9.23 -1.94
C ARG A 32 13.78 -7.82 -2.08
N PHE A 33 14.32 -7.51 -3.26
CA PHE A 33 14.91 -6.21 -3.56
C PHE A 33 14.04 -5.42 -4.54
N LEU A 34 14.33 -4.12 -4.62
CA LEU A 34 13.75 -3.27 -5.65
C LEU A 34 14.23 -3.72 -7.03
N ALA A 35 13.29 -3.86 -7.97
CA ALA A 35 13.59 -4.20 -9.35
C ALA A 35 14.35 -3.06 -10.04
N LEU A 36 15.27 -3.44 -10.95
CA LEU A 36 15.84 -2.52 -11.93
C LEU A 36 14.81 -2.24 -13.03
N PRO A 37 14.85 -1.05 -13.66
CA PRO A 37 13.96 -0.74 -14.76
C PRO A 37 14.25 -1.62 -15.98
N ASN A 38 13.21 -1.96 -16.74
CA ASN A 38 13.33 -2.70 -17.99
C ASN A 38 13.27 -1.70 -19.15
N PRO A 39 14.35 -1.50 -19.93
CA PRO A 39 14.41 -0.45 -20.96
C PRO A 39 13.26 -0.53 -21.97
N GLN A 40 12.90 -1.74 -22.42
CA GLN A 40 11.79 -1.92 -23.36
C GLN A 40 10.43 -1.56 -22.77
N LYS A 41 10.20 -1.90 -21.49
CA LYS A 41 8.99 -1.48 -20.78
C LYS A 41 8.96 0.02 -20.54
N CYS A 42 10.10 0.64 -20.21
CA CYS A 42 10.19 2.10 -20.03
C CYS A 42 9.84 2.87 -21.30
N ALA A 43 10.34 2.42 -22.46
CA ALA A 43 10.06 3.01 -23.77
C ALA A 43 8.58 2.87 -24.17
N ASN A 44 7.95 1.76 -23.78
CA ASN A 44 6.55 1.44 -24.10
C ASN A 44 5.60 1.62 -22.91
N ARG A 45 5.98 2.41 -21.90
CA ARG A 45 5.23 2.49 -20.66
C ARG A 45 3.84 3.11 -20.88
N PRO A 46 2.80 2.64 -20.17
CA PRO A 46 1.49 3.27 -20.25
C PRO A 46 1.54 4.71 -19.73
N LYS A 47 0.98 5.64 -20.50
CA LYS A 47 0.90 7.07 -20.16
C LYS A 47 -0.57 7.49 -20.18
N GLN A 48 -1.31 7.09 -19.16
CA GLN A 48 -2.77 7.23 -19.14
C GLN A 48 -3.21 8.63 -18.70
N PHE A 49 -2.52 9.21 -17.73
CA PHE A 49 -2.78 10.56 -17.22
C PHE A 49 -1.46 11.33 -17.14
N PHE A 50 -1.55 12.65 -17.15
CA PHE A 50 -0.39 13.53 -17.06
C PHE A 50 -0.64 14.66 -16.06
N PHE A 51 0.30 14.86 -15.15
CA PHE A 51 0.25 15.92 -14.15
C PHE A 51 1.67 16.42 -13.88
N ARG A 52 1.86 17.75 -13.97
CA ARG A 52 3.11 18.46 -13.65
C ARG A 52 4.41 17.89 -14.24
N GLY A 53 4.37 17.29 -15.43
CA GLY A 53 5.57 16.73 -16.07
C GLY A 53 5.66 15.21 -15.99
N HIS A 54 4.86 14.58 -15.14
CA HIS A 54 4.88 13.14 -14.92
C HIS A 54 3.70 12.46 -15.60
N ASN A 55 3.96 11.29 -16.19
CA ASN A 55 2.91 10.39 -16.63
C ASN A 55 2.51 9.45 -15.49
N TYR A 56 1.26 8.98 -15.55
CA TYR A 56 0.70 8.06 -14.57
C TYR A 56 -0.07 6.94 -15.28
N PHE A 57 -0.15 5.77 -14.64
CA PHE A 57 -1.12 4.75 -15.03
C PHE A 57 -1.66 4.00 -13.81
N TYR A 58 -2.91 3.54 -13.92
CA TYR A 58 -3.50 2.60 -12.97
C TYR A 58 -3.38 1.17 -13.50
N SER A 59 -2.90 0.25 -12.66
CA SER A 59 -2.67 -1.15 -13.08
C SER A 59 -3.94 -1.84 -13.56
N GLY A 60 -5.11 -1.46 -13.04
CA GLY A 60 -6.40 -2.00 -13.49
C GLY A 60 -6.73 -1.71 -14.96
N HIS A 61 -6.16 -0.66 -15.54
CA HIS A 61 -6.36 -0.30 -16.95
C HIS A 61 -5.36 -0.95 -17.91
N VAL A 62 -4.33 -1.61 -17.38
CA VAL A 62 -3.32 -2.30 -18.20
C VAL A 62 -3.73 -3.77 -18.29
N PRO A 63 -4.04 -4.32 -19.49
CA PRO A 63 -4.58 -5.69 -19.61
C PRO A 63 -3.74 -6.77 -18.92
N ALA A 64 -2.41 -6.65 -18.99
CA ALA A 64 -1.48 -7.57 -18.33
C ALA A 64 -1.47 -7.48 -16.78
N LEU A 65 -2.03 -6.43 -16.21
CA LEU A 65 -2.04 -6.15 -14.77
C LEU A 65 -3.46 -6.01 -14.18
N ALA A 66 -4.51 -6.07 -15.01
CA ALA A 66 -5.86 -5.65 -14.63
C ALA A 66 -6.41 -6.33 -13.36
N ASN A 67 -6.16 -7.64 -13.22
CA ASN A 67 -6.60 -8.44 -12.07
C ASN A 67 -5.48 -8.71 -11.06
N ARG A 68 -4.32 -8.10 -11.23
CA ARG A 68 -3.16 -8.33 -10.39
C ARG A 68 -3.23 -7.43 -9.16
N ARG A 69 -3.26 -8.06 -7.99
CA ARG A 69 -3.08 -7.43 -6.69
C ARG A 69 -1.79 -7.96 -6.09
N VAL A 70 -1.02 -7.09 -5.46
CA VAL A 70 0.30 -7.44 -4.93
C VAL A 70 0.57 -6.72 -3.62
N ASP A 71 1.49 -7.28 -2.83
CA ASP A 71 2.05 -6.57 -1.69
C ASP A 71 2.79 -5.29 -2.11
N TRP A 72 3.09 -4.44 -1.15
CA TRP A 72 3.63 -3.11 -1.41
C TRP A 72 4.96 -3.12 -2.20
N LEU A 73 5.87 -4.05 -1.87
CA LEU A 73 7.18 -4.13 -2.55
C LEU A 73 7.04 -4.66 -3.98
N ASP A 74 6.20 -5.68 -4.19
CA ASP A 74 5.91 -6.16 -5.54
C ASP A 74 5.17 -5.07 -6.34
N GLY A 75 4.35 -4.25 -5.70
CA GLY A 75 3.72 -3.07 -6.29
C GLY A 75 4.73 -2.04 -6.80
N ARG A 76 5.71 -1.69 -5.97
CA ARG A 76 6.85 -0.86 -6.39
C ARG A 76 7.59 -1.49 -7.56
N ASN A 77 7.92 -2.78 -7.47
CA ASN A 77 8.66 -3.48 -8.52
C ASN A 77 7.94 -3.48 -9.87
N ILE A 78 6.62 -3.65 -9.88
CA ILE A 78 5.82 -3.50 -11.11
C ILE A 78 6.04 -2.13 -11.73
N CYS A 79 5.89 -1.04 -10.97
CA CYS A 79 6.07 0.31 -11.50
C CYS A 79 7.51 0.57 -11.97
N ARG A 80 8.50 0.11 -11.21
CA ARG A 80 9.94 0.32 -11.49
C ARG A 80 10.38 -0.28 -12.81
N GLU A 81 9.84 -1.44 -13.18
CA GLU A 81 10.09 -2.03 -14.49
C GLU A 81 9.72 -1.10 -15.65
N TYR A 82 8.76 -0.19 -15.46
CA TYR A 82 8.32 0.81 -16.45
C TYR A 82 9.03 2.17 -16.32
N CYS A 83 10.12 2.29 -15.55
CA CYS A 83 10.74 3.59 -15.20
C CYS A 83 9.78 4.53 -14.47
N MET A 84 8.86 3.94 -13.73
CA MET A 84 7.90 4.62 -12.86
C MET A 84 8.12 4.12 -11.44
N ASP A 85 7.39 4.64 -10.48
CA ASP A 85 7.29 4.06 -9.16
C ASP A 85 5.86 4.18 -8.62
N LEU A 86 5.57 3.66 -7.43
CA LEU A 86 4.27 3.93 -6.82
C LEU A 86 4.04 5.44 -6.69
N VAL A 87 2.80 5.88 -6.87
CA VAL A 87 2.44 7.30 -6.82
C VAL A 87 2.78 7.93 -5.46
N SER A 88 3.29 9.15 -5.49
CA SER A 88 3.48 10.02 -4.34
C SER A 88 2.39 11.10 -4.37
N LEU A 89 1.73 11.39 -3.25
CA LEU A 89 0.59 12.33 -3.23
C LEU A 89 1.02 13.64 -2.57
N GLU A 90 1.87 14.38 -3.27
CA GLU A 90 2.63 15.51 -2.71
C GLU A 90 1.84 16.82 -2.74
N THR A 91 0.81 16.89 -3.58
CA THR A 91 -0.05 18.06 -3.75
C THR A 91 -1.52 17.70 -3.65
N GLN A 92 -2.35 18.68 -3.28
CA GLN A 92 -3.78 18.44 -3.17
C GLN A 92 -4.41 18.10 -4.52
N GLU A 93 -3.94 18.71 -5.61
CA GLU A 93 -4.44 18.41 -6.96
C GLU A 93 -4.13 16.97 -7.37
N GLU A 94 -2.92 16.48 -7.08
CA GLU A 94 -2.50 15.10 -7.33
C GLU A 94 -3.29 14.10 -6.47
N ASN A 95 -3.44 14.38 -5.17
CA ASN A 95 -4.30 13.58 -4.30
C ASN A 95 -5.74 13.49 -4.86
N ASN A 96 -6.31 14.62 -5.26
CA ASN A 96 -7.66 14.68 -5.81
C ASN A 96 -7.77 13.96 -7.16
N MET A 97 -6.72 13.98 -7.98
CA MET A 97 -6.65 13.20 -9.22
C MET A 97 -6.76 11.70 -8.92
N ILE A 98 -6.00 11.21 -7.94
CA ILE A 98 -6.05 9.79 -7.54
C ILE A 98 -7.39 9.44 -6.89
N PHE A 99 -7.97 10.31 -6.07
CA PHE A 99 -9.28 10.08 -5.48
C PHE A 99 -10.38 9.98 -6.53
N ARG A 100 -10.35 10.84 -7.56
CA ARG A 100 -11.28 10.75 -8.71
C ARG A 100 -11.10 9.46 -9.48
N LEU A 101 -9.85 9.03 -9.71
CA LEU A 101 -9.57 7.75 -10.36
C LEU A 101 -10.19 6.59 -9.60
N ILE A 102 -9.98 6.55 -8.28
CA ILE A 102 -10.55 5.52 -7.39
C ILE A 102 -12.07 5.54 -7.48
N GLN A 103 -12.69 6.71 -7.38
CA GLN A 103 -14.14 6.87 -7.42
C GLN A 103 -14.74 6.45 -8.78
N GLN A 104 -14.14 6.88 -9.89
CA GLN A 104 -14.64 6.61 -11.24
C GLN A 104 -14.54 5.12 -11.62
N ASN A 105 -13.56 4.42 -11.07
CA ASN A 105 -13.29 3.01 -11.37
C ASN A 105 -13.79 2.05 -10.27
N ASP A 106 -14.52 2.57 -9.28
CA ASP A 106 -15.02 1.83 -8.11
C ASP A 106 -13.93 0.94 -7.47
N VAL A 107 -12.74 1.51 -7.31
CA VAL A 107 -11.59 0.78 -6.78
C VAL A 107 -11.66 0.81 -5.25
N PRO A 108 -11.58 -0.34 -4.55
CA PRO A 108 -11.72 -0.35 -3.10
C PRO A 108 -10.49 0.23 -2.39
N TYR A 109 -9.31 0.15 -3.02
CA TYR A 109 -8.05 0.61 -2.46
C TYR A 109 -6.92 0.57 -3.50
N ILE A 110 -5.91 1.43 -3.33
CA ILE A 110 -4.67 1.41 -4.11
C ILE A 110 -3.45 1.58 -3.20
N TRP A 111 -2.33 0.98 -3.59
CA TRP A 111 -1.04 1.31 -2.97
C TRP A 111 -0.52 2.67 -3.44
N THR A 112 0.15 3.37 -2.53
CA THR A 112 0.98 4.56 -2.81
C THR A 112 2.43 4.27 -2.40
N SER A 113 3.36 5.18 -2.69
CA SER A 113 4.76 5.03 -2.28
C SER A 113 5.01 5.37 -0.81
N GLY A 114 3.99 5.78 -0.04
CA GLY A 114 4.15 6.19 1.35
C GLY A 114 4.66 5.05 2.22
N ARG A 115 5.71 5.31 2.98
CA ARG A 115 6.42 4.33 3.80
C ARG A 115 6.82 4.97 5.13
N LEU A 116 6.65 4.23 6.21
CA LEU A 116 7.19 4.59 7.52
C LEU A 116 8.68 4.28 7.61
N CYS A 117 9.50 5.18 8.17
CA CYS A 117 10.93 4.94 8.39
C CYS A 117 11.17 4.06 9.64
N ASP A 118 10.76 2.80 9.58
CA ASP A 118 10.90 1.79 10.66
C ASP A 118 11.84 0.63 10.30
N PHE A 119 12.64 0.79 9.25
CA PHE A 119 13.57 -0.22 8.74
C PHE A 119 15.04 0.17 8.96
N LYS A 120 15.95 -0.74 8.63
CA LYS A 120 17.39 -0.52 8.77
C LYS A 120 17.87 0.68 7.95
N GLY A 121 18.57 1.61 8.59
CA GLY A 121 19.00 2.90 8.06
C GLY A 121 18.20 4.08 8.61
N CYS A 122 17.08 3.83 9.29
CA CYS A 122 16.28 4.86 9.97
C CYS A 122 16.65 5.01 11.46
N GLU A 123 17.63 4.25 11.97
CA GLU A 123 18.06 4.34 13.36
C GLU A 123 18.74 5.69 13.64
N ASN A 124 18.59 6.19 14.87
CA ASN A 124 19.21 7.44 15.34
C ASN A 124 18.83 8.70 14.56
N ARG A 125 17.60 8.75 14.04
CA ARG A 125 17.02 9.92 13.37
C ARG A 125 16.03 10.65 14.28
N PRO A 126 16.49 11.54 15.18
CA PRO A 126 15.61 12.22 16.13
C PRO A 126 14.59 13.15 15.45
N ASP A 127 14.88 13.59 14.22
CA ASP A 127 13.97 14.38 13.39
C ASP A 127 12.76 13.59 12.84
N LEU A 128 12.77 12.26 13.00
CA LEU A 128 11.70 11.35 12.62
C LEU A 128 10.90 10.87 13.84
N GLU A 129 11.21 11.32 15.05
CA GLU A 129 10.53 10.89 16.27
C GLU A 129 9.46 11.90 16.75
N PRO A 130 8.24 11.45 17.08
CA PRO A 130 7.79 10.05 17.10
C PRO A 130 7.49 9.54 15.68
N LYS A 131 7.95 8.32 15.36
CA LYS A 131 7.87 7.74 14.00
C LYS A 131 6.48 7.78 13.38
N ASN A 132 5.43 7.45 14.14
CA ASN A 132 4.05 7.46 13.64
C ASN A 132 3.56 8.86 13.21
N ILE A 133 4.23 9.93 13.65
CA ILE A 133 3.90 11.33 13.28
C ILE A 133 4.88 11.89 12.26
N LEU A 134 6.20 11.77 12.50
CA LEU A 134 7.23 12.45 11.72
C LEU A 134 8.02 11.53 10.77
N GLY A 135 7.81 10.22 10.87
CA GLY A 135 8.63 9.20 10.20
C GLY A 135 8.15 8.80 8.80
N TRP A 136 7.06 9.37 8.29
CA TRP A 136 6.51 9.03 6.97
C TRP A 136 7.19 9.80 5.84
N PHE A 137 7.41 9.12 4.72
CA PHE A 137 8.01 9.70 3.52
C PHE A 137 7.52 8.97 2.26
N TRP A 138 7.64 9.62 1.11
CA TRP A 138 7.36 9.04 -0.19
C TRP A 138 8.59 8.27 -0.68
N SER A 139 8.53 6.95 -0.65
CA SER A 139 9.70 6.11 -0.96
C SER A 139 10.09 6.09 -2.44
N ALA A 140 9.24 6.66 -3.32
CA ALA A 140 9.51 6.80 -4.75
C ALA A 140 10.55 7.89 -5.05
N ASN A 141 10.48 9.02 -4.36
CA ASN A 141 11.34 10.19 -4.58
C ASN A 141 12.16 10.62 -3.35
N ARG A 142 11.87 10.02 -2.17
CA ARG A 142 12.48 10.27 -0.85
C ARG A 142 12.01 11.56 -0.17
N GLU A 143 10.93 12.16 -0.64
CA GLU A 143 10.38 13.37 -0.04
C GLU A 143 9.73 13.08 1.32
N LYS A 144 10.03 13.93 2.31
CA LYS A 144 9.47 13.80 3.65
C LYS A 144 8.01 14.25 3.65
N MET A 145 7.12 13.43 4.22
CA MET A 145 5.72 13.82 4.38
C MET A 145 5.57 14.83 5.53
N ALA A 146 4.53 15.65 5.44
CA ALA A 146 4.11 16.48 6.57
C ALA A 146 3.74 15.60 7.79
N PRO A 147 3.83 16.12 9.03
CA PRO A 147 3.39 15.41 10.22
C PRO A 147 1.97 14.87 10.04
N THR A 148 1.73 13.59 10.39
CA THR A 148 0.44 12.93 10.11
C THR A 148 -0.76 13.57 10.82
N ASN A 149 -0.50 14.34 11.88
CA ASN A 149 -1.50 15.11 12.64
C ASN A 149 -1.66 16.56 12.17
N GLN A 150 -1.11 16.94 11.01
CA GLN A 150 -1.19 18.28 10.44
C GLN A 150 -1.73 18.26 9.01
N VAL A 151 -2.29 19.38 8.58
CA VAL A 151 -2.64 19.59 7.17
C VAL A 151 -1.32 19.82 6.40
N PRO A 152 -1.01 19.01 5.36
CA PRO A 152 0.20 19.24 4.57
C PRO A 152 0.20 20.62 3.89
N ASN A 153 1.37 21.19 3.65
CA ASN A 153 1.46 22.49 2.99
C ASN A 153 0.81 22.43 1.59
N GLY A 154 -0.01 23.43 1.26
CA GLY A 154 -0.78 23.45 0.00
C GLY A 154 -2.05 22.59 0.00
N PHE A 155 -2.35 21.84 1.06
CA PHE A 155 -3.62 21.15 1.22
C PHE A 155 -4.63 22.00 2.00
N SER A 156 -5.91 21.88 1.68
CA SER A 156 -6.99 22.46 2.49
C SER A 156 -7.47 21.56 3.63
N TYR A 157 -7.08 20.29 3.65
CA TYR A 157 -7.45 19.31 4.68
C TYR A 157 -6.35 18.26 4.89
N ASN A 158 -6.36 17.60 6.04
CA ASN A 158 -5.47 16.48 6.31
C ASN A 158 -6.05 15.20 5.66
N PRO A 159 -5.34 14.55 4.72
CA PRO A 159 -5.86 13.39 4.00
C PRO A 159 -5.81 12.07 4.78
N TRP A 160 -5.12 12.02 5.92
CA TRP A 160 -5.20 10.88 6.84
C TRP A 160 -6.61 10.74 7.41
N SER A 161 -7.15 9.52 7.41
CA SER A 161 -8.50 9.29 7.91
C SER A 161 -8.63 9.66 9.38
N ARG A 162 -9.82 10.12 9.77
CA ARG A 162 -10.16 10.43 11.16
C ARG A 162 -10.63 9.20 11.95
N THR A 163 -10.72 8.06 11.29
CA THR A 163 -11.15 6.77 11.86
C THR A 163 -10.39 5.64 11.16
N GLY A 164 -10.54 4.43 11.66
CA GLY A 164 -9.93 3.22 11.13
C GLY A 164 -10.46 2.01 11.87
N HIS A 165 -9.70 0.91 11.88
CA HIS A 165 -10.08 -0.29 12.61
C HIS A 165 -10.36 -0.01 14.09
N LYS A 166 -9.54 0.84 14.73
CA LYS A 166 -9.68 1.19 16.15
C LYS A 166 -10.68 2.32 16.42
N LYS A 167 -11.35 2.83 15.38
CA LYS A 167 -12.17 4.07 15.45
C LYS A 167 -11.37 5.28 15.94
N GLN A 168 -10.09 5.34 15.57
CA GLN A 168 -9.16 6.42 15.90
C GLN A 168 -8.55 7.00 14.61
N PRO A 169 -8.03 8.24 14.64
CA PRO A 169 -7.35 8.83 13.49
C PRO A 169 -6.14 8.00 13.05
N GLN A 170 -5.93 7.95 11.73
CA GLN A 170 -4.79 7.30 11.10
C GLN A 170 -3.54 8.20 11.14
N PRO A 171 -2.32 7.65 11.14
CA PRO A 171 -2.02 6.22 11.23
C PRO A 171 -2.22 5.65 12.64
N ASP A 172 -2.92 4.52 12.77
CA ASP A 172 -3.29 3.94 14.08
C ASP A 172 -2.56 2.63 14.43
N ASN A 173 -1.79 2.06 13.49
CA ASN A 173 -1.01 0.84 13.64
C ASN A 173 -1.80 -0.29 14.31
N ALA A 174 -3.07 -0.42 13.92
CA ALA A 174 -4.04 -1.35 14.49
C ALA A 174 -3.60 -2.81 14.39
N GLU A 175 -3.01 -3.21 13.27
CA GLU A 175 -2.64 -4.61 13.08
C GLU A 175 -1.55 -5.08 14.06
N PHE A 176 -0.73 -4.17 14.58
CA PHE A 176 0.30 -4.49 15.55
C PHE A 176 -0.30 -5.06 16.85
N GLU A 177 -1.45 -4.53 17.30
CA GLU A 177 -2.15 -5.05 18.48
C GLU A 177 -2.82 -6.40 18.23
N ILE A 178 -3.14 -6.71 16.97
CA ILE A 178 -3.82 -7.95 16.58
C ILE A 178 -2.82 -9.09 16.42
N ASN A 179 -1.71 -8.86 15.72
CA ASN A 179 -0.77 -9.93 15.36
C ASN A 179 0.70 -9.52 15.37
N GLY A 180 1.03 -8.33 15.87
CA GLY A 180 2.41 -7.83 15.94
C GLY A 180 3.00 -7.33 14.62
N THR A 181 2.20 -7.20 13.56
CA THR A 181 2.66 -6.66 12.27
C THR A 181 2.47 -5.14 12.24
N THR A 182 3.54 -4.40 12.00
CA THR A 182 3.46 -2.94 11.85
C THR A 182 2.77 -2.55 10.54
N GLU A 183 1.85 -1.59 10.60
CA GLU A 183 1.20 -0.97 9.45
C GLU A 183 2.10 0.12 8.88
N SER A 184 3.02 -0.33 8.05
CA SER A 184 4.21 0.44 7.72
C SER A 184 4.19 1.04 6.32
N CYS A 185 3.08 0.85 5.60
CA CYS A 185 2.86 1.28 4.23
C CYS A 185 1.56 2.09 4.10
N LEU A 186 1.55 3.10 3.23
CA LEU A 186 0.39 3.96 3.03
C LEU A 186 -0.46 3.46 1.87
N SER A 187 -1.76 3.28 2.12
CA SER A 187 -2.76 3.01 1.10
C SER A 187 -3.85 4.08 1.11
N VAL A 188 -4.39 4.39 -0.07
CA VAL A 188 -5.67 5.11 -0.15
C VAL A 188 -6.77 4.07 -0.15
N LEU A 189 -7.68 4.14 0.81
CA LEU A 189 -8.85 3.27 0.92
C LEU A 189 -10.11 4.02 0.49
N ASN A 190 -11.02 3.33 -0.18
CA ASN A 190 -12.31 3.87 -0.60
C ASN A 190 -13.41 3.42 0.36
N ASN A 191 -13.68 4.26 1.35
CA ASN A 191 -14.81 4.16 2.28
C ASN A 191 -14.89 2.82 3.05
N VAL A 192 -13.76 2.17 3.30
CA VAL A 192 -13.68 0.88 3.98
C VAL A 192 -14.19 0.98 5.43
N TYR A 193 -14.02 2.14 6.08
CA TYR A 193 -14.43 2.38 7.46
C TYR A 193 -15.56 3.43 7.57
N ASN A 194 -16.34 3.61 6.51
CA ASN A 194 -17.39 4.64 6.41
C ASN A 194 -16.85 6.08 6.62
N ASP A 195 -15.69 6.34 6.03
CA ASP A 195 -14.86 7.54 6.21
C ASP A 195 -14.56 8.28 4.89
N GLY A 196 -15.19 7.86 3.80
CA GLY A 196 -14.91 8.36 2.46
C GLY A 196 -13.58 7.82 1.91
N ILE A 197 -13.03 8.50 0.90
CA ILE A 197 -11.71 8.15 0.36
C ILE A 197 -10.64 8.86 1.20
N ALA A 198 -9.75 8.10 1.84
CA ALA A 198 -8.78 8.64 2.78
C ALA A 198 -7.48 7.82 2.82
N TRP A 199 -6.41 8.39 3.39
CA TRP A 199 -5.15 7.69 3.63
C TRP A 199 -5.23 6.88 4.92
N HIS A 200 -4.71 5.65 4.85
CA HIS A 200 -4.59 4.71 5.97
C HIS A 200 -3.19 4.12 5.98
N ASP A 201 -2.66 3.87 7.18
CA ASP A 201 -1.55 2.94 7.31
C ASP A 201 -2.09 1.52 7.19
N VAL A 202 -1.33 0.67 6.51
CA VAL A 202 -1.72 -0.70 6.21
C VAL A 202 -0.47 -1.57 6.27
N ALA A 203 -0.60 -2.80 6.77
CA ALA A 203 0.51 -3.73 6.71
C ALA A 203 0.91 -4.02 5.26
N CYS A 204 2.22 -3.93 5.00
CA CYS A 204 2.78 -3.92 3.65
C CYS A 204 2.53 -5.22 2.86
N TYR A 205 2.12 -6.31 3.51
CA TYR A 205 1.86 -7.60 2.86
C TYR A 205 0.48 -7.67 2.18
N HIS A 206 -0.44 -6.76 2.48
CA HIS A 206 -1.76 -6.76 1.87
C HIS A 206 -1.69 -6.58 0.36
N GLU A 207 -2.53 -7.31 -0.36
CA GLU A 207 -2.53 -7.27 -1.82
C GLU A 207 -3.48 -6.21 -2.37
N LYS A 208 -2.94 -5.26 -3.14
CA LYS A 208 -3.71 -4.17 -3.75
C LYS A 208 -3.27 -3.92 -5.19
N PRO A 209 -4.13 -3.35 -6.04
CA PRO A 209 -3.67 -2.77 -7.30
C PRO A 209 -2.84 -1.51 -7.03
N VAL A 210 -2.16 -1.02 -8.07
CA VAL A 210 -1.19 0.08 -7.96
C VAL A 210 -1.53 1.23 -8.91
N VAL A 211 -1.15 2.43 -8.51
CA VAL A 211 -1.00 3.56 -9.42
C VAL A 211 0.49 3.86 -9.53
N CYS A 212 1.01 3.88 -10.76
CA CYS A 212 2.39 4.17 -11.06
C CYS A 212 2.54 5.61 -11.58
N GLU A 213 3.65 6.25 -11.23
CA GLU A 213 4.04 7.63 -11.57
C GLU A 213 5.46 7.64 -12.14
N ASP A 214 5.75 8.46 -13.16
CA ASP A 214 7.10 8.60 -13.73
C ASP A 214 8.16 8.84 -12.65
N SER A 215 9.28 8.12 -12.75
CA SER A 215 10.44 8.30 -11.87
C SER A 215 11.60 8.87 -12.67
N GLU A 216 11.90 10.15 -12.43
CA GLU A 216 13.03 10.83 -13.09
C GLU A 216 14.35 10.09 -12.88
N GLU A 217 14.58 9.53 -11.68
CA GLU A 217 15.78 8.74 -11.40
C GLU A 217 15.90 7.52 -12.33
N LEU A 218 14.81 6.79 -12.53
CA LEU A 218 14.80 5.59 -13.37
C LEU A 218 14.84 5.91 -14.86
N LEU A 219 14.12 6.96 -15.28
CA LEU A 219 14.16 7.46 -16.64
C LEU A 219 15.58 7.90 -17.02
N ASN A 220 16.23 8.69 -16.17
CA ASN A 220 17.61 9.13 -16.38
C ASN A 220 18.59 7.95 -16.39
N TYR A 221 18.43 6.99 -15.46
CA TYR A 221 19.24 5.77 -15.45
C TYR A 221 19.13 4.99 -16.76
N VAL A 222 17.92 4.76 -17.28
CA VAL A 222 17.73 4.01 -18.53
C VAL A 222 18.24 4.79 -19.73
N ALA A 223 18.00 6.10 -19.81
CA ALA A 223 18.53 6.96 -20.87
C ALA A 223 20.07 6.93 -20.91
N ALA A 224 20.72 6.97 -19.75
CA ALA A 224 22.19 6.94 -19.66
C ALA A 224 22.79 5.57 -20.01
N THR A 225 22.09 4.48 -19.72
CA THR A 225 22.60 3.11 -19.91
C THR A 225 22.18 2.47 -21.23
N ASN A 226 21.26 3.08 -21.99
CA ASN A 226 20.76 2.57 -23.27
C ASN A 226 20.79 3.67 -24.34
N PRO A 227 21.95 3.96 -24.95
CA PRO A 227 22.07 5.00 -25.96
C PRO A 227 21.09 4.79 -27.13
N GLY A 228 20.39 5.87 -27.51
CA GLY A 228 19.43 5.87 -28.62
C GLY A 228 18.02 5.38 -28.25
N ILE A 229 17.78 4.99 -26.99
CA ILE A 229 16.43 4.70 -26.51
C ILE A 229 15.55 5.95 -26.52
N ARG A 230 14.25 5.78 -26.79
CA ARG A 230 13.24 6.84 -26.71
C ARG A 230 12.30 6.53 -25.54
N LEU A 231 12.17 7.46 -24.61
CA LEU A 231 11.36 7.36 -23.39
C LEU A 231 10.14 8.28 -23.44
#